data_AF-A0A2N2ITB3-F1
#
_entry.id   AF-A0A2N2ITB3-F1
#
_cell.length_a   1.000
_cell.length_b   1.000
_cell.length_c   1.000
_cell.angle_alpha   90.00
_cell.angle_beta   90.00
_cell.angle_gamma   90.00
#
_symmetry.space_group_name_H-M   'P 1'
#
loop_
_entity.id
_entity.type
_entity.pdbx_description
1 polymer ?
#
loop_
_entity_poly.entity_id
_entity_poly.type
_entity_poly.pdbx_seq_one_letter_code
_entity_poly.pdbx_strand_id
1 'polypeptide(L)'
;MNFEWFVCLRYLKAKRKHGFISLISLISIAGVMVGVMALIVVLAVMTGFTSEFRDKILGINSHVVVQDYTGNISNYDEVAAAVRAVEGVSGVTPYLYSQAMITG
;
A
#
# COMPACT_ATOMS: atom_id res chain seq x y z
N MET A 1 5.77 -12.29 -38.60
CA MET A 1 5.86 -11.74 -37.24
C MET A 1 7.26 -11.20 -36.89
N ASN A 2 8.36 -11.93 -37.12
CA ASN A 2 9.71 -11.38 -36.86
C ASN A 2 10.17 -10.35 -37.93
N PHE A 3 9.66 -10.46 -39.16
CA PHE A 3 10.03 -9.55 -40.24
C PHE A 3 9.48 -8.13 -40.02
N GLU A 4 8.25 -7.98 -39.53
CA GLU A 4 7.69 -6.65 -39.24
C GLU A 4 8.50 -5.92 -38.16
N TRP A 5 8.88 -6.62 -37.08
CA TRP A 5 9.75 -6.06 -36.03
C TRP A 5 11.13 -5.67 -36.56
N PHE A 6 11.73 -6.49 -37.42
CA PHE A 6 13.01 -6.18 -38.07
C PHE A 6 12.94 -4.91 -38.93
N VAL A 7 11.85 -4.75 -39.69
CA VAL A 7 11.61 -3.55 -40.51
C VAL A 7 11.40 -2.32 -39.63
N CYS A 8 10.56 -2.42 -38.59
CA CYS A 8 10.28 -1.33 -37.66
C CYS A 8 11.55 -0.85 -36.93
N LEU A 9 12.34 -1.75 -36.33
CA LEU A 9 13.61 -1.42 -35.66
C LEU A 9 14.60 -0.78 -36.62
N ARG A 10 14.69 -1.28 -37.85
CA ARG A 10 15.56 -0.72 -38.87
C ARG A 10 15.14 0.69 -39.25
N TYR A 11 13.84 0.97 -39.35
CA TYR A 11 13.32 2.31 -39.60
C TYR A 11 13.55 3.27 -38.43
N LEU A 12 13.39 2.80 -37.18
CA LEU A 12 13.61 3.59 -35.97
C LEU A 12 15.10 3.92 -35.76
N LYS A 13 15.98 2.98 -36.10
CA LYS A 13 17.44 3.09 -35.92
C LYS A 13 18.17 3.61 -37.17
N ALA A 14 17.47 3.75 -38.30
CA ALA A 14 18.08 4.18 -39.55
C ALA A 14 18.55 5.64 -39.44
N LYS A 15 19.87 5.82 -39.32
CA LYS A 15 20.59 7.06 -39.62
C LYS A 15 20.38 7.43 -41.08
N ARG A 16 19.23 8.00 -41.43
CA ARG A 16 19.08 8.69 -42.72
C ARG A 16 20.09 9.84 -42.74
N LYS A 17 20.53 10.24 -43.93
CA LYS A 17 21.44 11.39 -44.18
C LYS A 17 21.03 12.73 -43.52
N HIS A 18 19.86 12.79 -42.87
CA HIS A 18 19.33 13.92 -42.11
C HIS A 18 19.34 13.59 -40.60
N GLY A 19 20.44 13.88 -39.89
CA GLY A 19 20.57 13.66 -38.44
C GLY A 19 19.49 14.37 -37.59
N PHE A 20 18.90 15.45 -38.11
CA PHE A 20 17.80 16.18 -37.47
C PHE A 20 16.58 15.31 -37.15
N ILE A 21 16.17 14.42 -38.06
CA ILE A 21 14.98 13.58 -37.87
C ILE A 21 15.23 12.56 -36.74
N SER A 22 16.43 11.99 -36.68
CA SER A 22 16.83 11.05 -35.62
C SER A 22 16.88 11.72 -34.24
N LEU A 23 17.29 12.99 -34.17
CA LEU A 23 17.33 13.75 -32.92
C LEU A 23 15.92 14.02 -32.38
N ILE A 24 15.00 14.47 -33.24
CA ILE A 24 13.60 14.74 -32.85
C ILE A 24 12.95 13.47 -32.31
N SER A 25 13.11 12.34 -33.02
CA SER A 25 12.53 11.06 -32.57
C SER A 25 13.06 10.62 -31.20
N LEU A 26 14.36 10.78 -30.94
CA LEU A 26 14.97 10.47 -29.65
C LEU A 26 14.37 11.33 -28.53
N ILE A 27 14.27 12.65 -28.75
CA ILE A 27 13.74 13.59 -27.76
C ILE A 27 12.25 13.31 -27.50
N SER A 28 11.45 13.01 -28.53
CA SER A 28 10.04 12.66 -28.38
C SER A 28 9.85 11.40 -27.55
N ILE A 29 10.62 10.34 -27.81
CA ILE A 29 10.55 9.08 -27.06
C ILE A 29 10.96 9.32 -25.60
N ALA A 30 12.05 10.06 -25.38
CA ALA A 30 12.51 10.40 -24.03
C ALA A 30 11.46 11.22 -23.26
N GLY A 31 10.82 12.20 -23.91
CA GLY A 31 9.78 13.02 -23.29
C GLY A 31 8.56 12.20 -22.85
N VAL A 32 8.07 11.31 -23.72
CA VAL A 32 6.96 10.40 -23.37
C VAL A 32 7.37 9.44 -22.25
N MET A 33 8.57 8.88 -22.30
CA MET A 33 9.09 7.99 -21.25
C MET A 33 9.12 8.70 -19.90
N VAL A 34 9.68 9.91 -19.82
CA VAL A 34 9.75 10.69 -18.57
C VAL A 34 8.35 11.06 -18.07
N GLY A 35 7.45 11.49 -18.96
CA GLY A 35 6.08 11.86 -18.58
C GLY A 35 5.29 10.67 -18.01
N VAL A 36 5.37 9.51 -18.67
CA VAL A 36 4.71 8.28 -18.20
C VAL A 36 5.35 7.79 -16.90
N MET A 37 6.69 7.82 -16.77
CA MET A 37 7.35 7.46 -15.51
C MET A 37 6.90 8.33 -14.35
N ALA A 38 6.83 9.65 -14.54
CA ALA A 38 6.40 10.57 -13.49
C ALA A 38 4.98 10.24 -13.01
N LEU A 39 4.05 9.98 -13.94
CA LEU A 39 2.69 9.57 -13.60
C LEU A 39 2.65 8.25 -12.82
N ILE A 40 3.41 7.24 -13.27
CA ILE A 40 3.48 5.94 -12.59
C ILE A 40 4.01 6.11 -11.17
N VAL A 41 5.09 6.89 -10.97
CA VAL A 41 5.69 7.11 -9.65
C VAL A 41 4.71 7.82 -8.72
N VAL A 42 4.05 8.88 -9.17
CA VAL A 42 3.06 9.61 -8.35
C VAL A 42 1.92 8.68 -7.93
N LEU A 43 1.38 7.88 -8.85
CA LEU A 43 0.34 6.90 -8.52
C LEU A 43 0.84 5.86 -7.52
N ALA A 44 2.03 5.30 -7.74
CA ALA A 44 2.60 4.30 -6.84
C ALA A 44 2.78 4.84 -5.42
N VAL A 45 3.28 6.08 -5.29
CA VAL A 45 3.43 6.74 -3.98
C VAL A 45 2.07 6.95 -3.34
N MET A 46 1.11 7.56 -4.04
CA MET A 46 -0.22 7.85 -3.49
C MET A 46 -0.95 6.58 -3.04
N THR A 47 -0.95 5.54 -3.89
CA THR A 47 -1.61 4.27 -3.57
C THR A 47 -0.92 3.53 -2.42
N GLY A 48 0.41 3.46 -2.42
CA GLY A 48 1.17 2.83 -1.33
C GLY A 48 0.93 3.53 0.00
N PHE A 49 1.03 4.86 0.03
CA PHE A 49 0.81 5.66 1.23
C PHE A 49 -0.63 5.54 1.73
N THR A 50 -1.62 5.55 0.83
CA THR A 50 -3.03 5.40 1.23
C THR A 50 -3.28 4.07 1.93
N SER A 51 -2.70 2.97 1.43
CA SER A 51 -2.81 1.66 2.08
C SER A 51 -2.17 1.68 3.46
N GLU A 52 -0.94 2.17 3.56
CA GLU A 52 -0.20 2.14 4.82
C GLU A 52 -0.83 3.06 5.90
N PHE A 53 -1.34 4.22 5.50
CA PHE A 53 -2.09 5.10 6.39
C PHE A 53 -3.41 4.47 6.83
N ARG A 54 -4.13 3.83 5.91
CA ARG A 54 -5.37 3.12 6.23
C ARG A 54 -5.11 2.02 7.24
N ASP A 55 -4.07 1.23 7.04
CA ASP A 55 -3.72 0.12 7.92
C ASP A 55 -3.23 0.59 9.28
N LYS A 56 -2.46 1.68 9.36
CA LYS A 56 -2.03 2.26 10.65
C LYS A 56 -3.18 2.89 11.44
N ILE A 57 -4.13 3.55 10.76
CA ILE A 57 -5.31 4.14 11.41
C ILE A 57 -6.29 3.06 11.87
N LEU A 58 -6.56 2.05 11.03
CA LEU A 58 -7.54 1.01 11.33
C LEU A 58 -6.96 -0.14 12.18
N GLY A 59 -5.66 -0.40 12.10
CA GLY A 59 -4.99 -1.53 12.76
C GLY A 59 -4.93 -1.47 14.28
N ILE A 60 -5.30 -0.34 14.89
CA ILE A 60 -5.33 -0.14 16.35
C ILE A 60 -6.71 -0.46 16.95
N ASN A 61 -7.74 -0.70 16.13
CA ASN A 61 -9.08 -0.97 16.64
C ASN A 61 -9.30 -2.46 16.92
N SER A 62 -9.66 -2.78 18.16
CA SER A 62 -10.22 -4.08 18.52
C SER A 62 -11.56 -4.27 17.82
N HIS A 63 -11.70 -5.36 17.05
CA HIS A 63 -12.95 -5.64 16.32
C HIS A 63 -14.11 -6.00 17.27
N VAL A 64 -13.79 -6.54 18.46
CA VAL A 64 -14.74 -6.90 19.51
C VAL A 64 -14.11 -6.56 20.86
N VAL A 65 -14.91 -6.00 21.77
CA VAL A 65 -14.50 -5.68 23.13
C VAL A 65 -15.40 -6.45 24.09
N VAL A 66 -14.80 -7.24 24.98
CA VAL A 66 -15.50 -8.00 26.01
C VAL A 66 -15.27 -7.30 27.35
N GLN A 67 -16.35 -6.89 28.02
CA GLN A 67 -16.33 -6.22 29.32
C GLN A 67 -17.36 -6.86 30.24
N ASP A 68 -17.06 -6.84 31.54
CA ASP A 68 -18.04 -7.16 32.58
C ASP A 68 -18.82 -5.91 32.96
N TYR A 69 -20.15 -6.02 33.09
CA TYR A 69 -21.02 -4.96 33.58
C TYR A 69 -20.69 -4.50 35.01
N THR A 70 -20.10 -5.37 35.82
CA THR A 70 -19.67 -5.06 37.20
C THR A 70 -18.25 -4.48 37.28
N GLY A 71 -17.58 -4.35 36.13
CA GLY A 71 -16.39 -3.51 35.95
C GLY A 71 -15.05 -4.25 35.95
N ASN A 72 -14.93 -5.44 36.55
CA ASN A 72 -13.63 -6.13 36.63
C ASN A 72 -13.74 -7.63 36.34
N ILE A 73 -12.92 -8.13 35.41
CA ILE A 73 -12.85 -9.56 35.10
C ILE A 73 -11.77 -10.20 35.97
N SER A 74 -12.15 -10.89 37.04
CA SER A 74 -11.20 -11.56 37.94
C SER A 74 -10.51 -12.77 37.29
N ASN A 75 -11.21 -13.51 36.43
CA ASN A 75 -10.71 -14.71 35.75
C ASN A 75 -10.36 -14.43 34.28
N TYR A 76 -9.57 -13.37 34.01
CA TYR A 76 -9.28 -12.94 32.64
C TYR A 76 -8.59 -14.03 31.80
N ASP A 77 -7.77 -14.90 32.42
CA ASP A 77 -7.07 -15.98 31.73
C ASP A 77 -8.04 -17.04 31.17
N GLU A 78 -9.04 -17.44 31.96
CA GLU A 78 -10.07 -18.41 31.55
C GLU A 78 -10.96 -17.85 30.45
N VAL A 79 -11.39 -16.59 30.60
CA VAL A 79 -12.20 -15.88 29.61
C VAL A 79 -11.41 -15.71 28.31
N ALA A 80 -10.13 -15.35 28.39
CA ALA A 80 -9.28 -15.23 27.21
C ALA A 80 -9.10 -16.58 26.49
N ALA A 81 -8.93 -17.67 27.23
CA ALA A 81 -8.84 -19.02 26.66
C ALA A 81 -10.16 -19.44 25.97
N ALA A 82 -11.31 -19.17 26.60
CA ALA A 82 -12.62 -19.45 26.02
C ALA A 82 -12.87 -18.64 24.73
N VAL A 83 -12.51 -17.36 24.70
CA VAL A 83 -12.67 -16.50 23.52
C VAL A 83 -11.72 -16.94 22.40
N ARG A 84 -10.48 -17.33 22.71
CA ARG A 84 -9.55 -17.86 21.69
C ARG A 84 -10.03 -19.16 21.03
N ALA A 85 -10.87 -19.94 21.71
CA ALA A 85 -11.43 -21.18 21.18
C ALA A 85 -12.56 -20.96 20.15
N VAL A 86 -13.07 -19.73 20.01
CA VAL A 86 -14.12 -19.40 19.05
C VAL A 86 -13.54 -19.29 17.64
N GLU A 87 -14.18 -19.93 16.67
CA GLU A 87 -13.76 -19.89 15.26
C GLU A 87 -13.81 -18.46 14.71
N GLY A 88 -12.73 -18.04 14.05
CA GLY A 88 -12.59 -16.68 13.49
C GLY A 88 -11.89 -15.67 14.41
N VAL A 89 -11.53 -16.04 15.64
CA VAL A 89 -10.73 -15.18 16.53
C VAL A 89 -9.24 -15.27 16.15
N SER A 90 -8.68 -14.17 15.67
CA SER A 90 -7.25 -14.08 15.28
C SER A 90 -6.31 -13.79 16.44
N GLY A 91 -6.79 -13.16 17.51
CA GLY A 91 -6.00 -12.80 18.67
C GLY A 91 -6.85 -12.27 19.82
N VAL A 92 -6.38 -12.49 21.05
CA VAL A 92 -7.02 -12.00 22.28
C VAL A 92 -5.95 -11.40 23.17
N THR A 93 -6.14 -10.14 23.54
CA THR A 93 -5.22 -9.38 24.40
C THR A 93 -6.03 -8.75 25.54
N PRO A 94 -5.71 -9.03 26.82
CA PRO A 94 -6.33 -8.34 27.94
C PRO A 94 -5.87 -6.87 27.97
N TYR A 95 -6.77 -5.97 28.34
CA TYR A 95 -6.46 -4.54 28.47
C TYR A 95 -7.03 -3.99 29.78
N LEU A 96 -6.39 -2.97 30.34
CA LEU A 96 -6.85 -2.23 31.50
C LEU A 96 -7.37 -0.87 31.05
N TYR A 97 -8.58 -0.50 31.51
CA TYR A 97 -9.18 0.80 31.23
C TYR A 97 -9.34 1.58 32.53
N SER A 98 -8.48 2.58 32.74
CA SER A 98 -8.52 3.45 33.91
C SER A 98 -8.60 4.91 33.47
N GLN A 99 -9.50 5.68 34.07
CA GLN A 99 -9.51 7.14 33.93
C GLN A 99 -8.39 7.74 34.78
N ALA A 100 -7.47 8.46 34.15
CA ALA A 100 -6.44 9.24 34.85
C ALA A 100 -6.69 10.74 34.61
N MET A 101 -6.69 11.53 35.68
CA MET A 101 -6.74 12.99 35.59
C MET A 101 -5.32 13.53 35.74
N ILE A 102 -4.81 14.19 34.71
CA ILE A 102 -3.54 14.92 34.78
C ILE A 102 -3.87 16.33 35.25
N THR A 103 -3.67 16.59 36.54
CA THR A 103 -3.65 17.95 37.09
C THR A 103 -2.23 18.49 36.98
N GLY A 104 -2.08 19.63 36.29
CA GLY A 104 -0.87 20.45 36.23
C GLY A 104 -1.16 21.86 36.71
#